data_AF-A0A7S2NX28-F1
#
_entry.id   AF-A0A7S2NX28-F1
#
_cell.length_a   1.000
_cell.length_b   1.000
_cell.length_c   1.000
_cell.angle_alpha   90.00
_cell.angle_beta   90.00
_cell.angle_gamma   90.00
#
_symmetry.space_group_name_H-M   'P 1'
#
loop_
_entity.id
_entity.type
_entity.pdbx_description
1 polymer ?
#
loop_
_entity_poly.entity_id
_entity_poly.type
_entity_poly.pdbx_seq_one_letter_code
_entity_poly.pdbx_strand_id
1 'polypeptide(L)'
;PYTTLFRSGTPSTFGMPGGMLGDMPVGMPEIKGMRGGMPGLPQLSGMPGMPGGGMPGMSGLPMAQGISPATGMPANLDNEALAQMRFQQVAAEYEQQKHAGIAPEIAELSEYHGLDERATKALDEEMKKRKATFDADMQALWIGLEGASNPSGLLMTKLKDMRLGQFRGMSALDNKVQEFAKKYRLDAQAAVKLGEVLDKRDDPEADMVKIGKHLERSNKPSSLMMMLLRDLREGKPVKEPEFAAAI
;
A
#
# COMPACT_ATOMS: atom_id res chain seq x y z
N PRO A 1 -16.81 43.92 -10.83
CA PRO A 1 -15.73 44.59 -11.59
C PRO A 1 -14.46 44.73 -10.73
N TYR A 2 -13.63 43.70 -10.68
CA TYR A 2 -12.22 43.82 -10.30
C TYR A 2 -11.39 42.92 -11.21
N THR A 3 -10.33 43.53 -11.70
CA THR A 3 -9.55 43.20 -12.88
C THR A 3 -8.37 42.29 -12.51
N THR A 4 -8.22 41.24 -13.32
CA THR A 4 -7.00 40.56 -13.79
C THR A 4 -5.64 40.90 -13.17
N LEU A 5 -4.86 39.86 -12.84
CA LEU A 5 -3.44 39.76 -13.20
C LEU A 5 -2.97 38.31 -13.20
N PHE A 6 -3.02 37.71 -14.39
CA PHE A 6 -2.25 36.53 -14.79
C PHE A 6 -0.76 36.89 -14.80
N ARG A 7 0.10 36.04 -14.23
CA ARG A 7 1.54 36.08 -14.51
C ARG A 7 2.03 34.66 -14.82
N SER A 8 2.21 34.42 -16.11
CA SER A 8 2.96 33.31 -16.71
C SER A 8 4.46 33.48 -16.42
N GLY A 9 5.14 32.38 -16.08
CA GLY A 9 6.59 32.36 -15.86
C GLY A 9 7.19 30.96 -15.97
N THR A 10 7.53 30.58 -17.22
CA THR A 10 8.63 29.73 -17.72
C THR A 10 9.03 28.41 -17.05
N PRO A 11 9.20 27.31 -17.83
CA PRO A 11 9.81 26.06 -17.36
C PRO A 11 11.34 26.18 -17.32
N SER A 12 11.94 25.97 -16.15
CA SER A 12 13.39 25.83 -16.01
C SER A 12 13.82 24.40 -16.29
N THR A 13 14.47 24.23 -17.43
CA THR A 13 15.34 23.10 -17.78
C THR A 13 16.62 23.14 -16.91
N PHE A 14 16.82 22.09 -16.11
CA PHE A 14 18.08 21.78 -15.41
C PHE A 14 18.21 20.26 -15.50
N GLY A 15 19.01 19.68 -16.38
CA GLY A 15 20.47 19.81 -16.39
C GLY A 15 21.04 18.72 -15.48
N MET A 16 21.11 17.48 -15.98
CA MET A 16 21.80 16.38 -15.31
C MET A 16 23.32 16.49 -15.51
N PRO A 17 24.12 16.42 -14.44
CA PRO A 17 25.42 15.76 -14.43
C PRO A 17 25.27 14.49 -13.59
N GLY A 18 25.62 13.30 -14.06
CA GLY A 18 26.99 12.98 -14.47
C GLY A 18 27.61 12.12 -13.36
N GLY A 19 27.65 10.82 -13.63
CA GLY A 19 28.48 9.75 -13.03
C GLY A 19 29.02 9.91 -11.61
N MET A 20 28.63 8.96 -10.75
CA MET A 20 29.60 8.28 -9.89
C MET A 20 29.31 6.77 -9.87
N LEU A 21 30.13 6.07 -10.65
CA LEU A 21 30.49 4.67 -10.44
C LEU A 21 31.17 4.60 -9.06
N GLY A 22 30.42 4.13 -8.06
CA GLY A 22 30.91 3.88 -6.71
C GLY A 22 30.66 2.42 -6.37
N ASP A 23 31.67 1.60 -6.62
CA ASP A 23 32.14 0.51 -5.76
C ASP A 23 31.10 -0.09 -4.79
N MET A 24 30.46 -1.18 -5.21
CA MET A 24 29.78 -2.07 -4.26
C MET A 24 30.79 -3.10 -3.75
N PRO A 25 31.15 -3.10 -2.46
CA PRO A 25 31.86 -4.23 -1.88
C PRO A 25 30.94 -5.44 -1.86
N VAL A 26 31.31 -6.42 -2.68
CA VAL A 26 30.81 -7.80 -2.64
C VAL A 26 31.29 -8.42 -1.33
N GLY A 27 30.40 -8.39 -0.33
CA GLY A 27 30.60 -9.04 0.97
C GLY A 27 29.42 -9.94 1.29
N MET A 28 29.26 -11.02 0.51
CA MET A 28 28.37 -12.12 0.91
C MET A 28 29.03 -12.89 2.06
N PRO A 29 28.40 -13.01 3.23
CA PRO A 29 28.87 -13.93 4.25
C PRO A 29 28.68 -15.38 3.75
N GLU A 30 29.81 -16.10 3.74
CA GLU A 30 29.93 -17.53 3.52
C GLU A 30 29.08 -18.28 4.57
N ILE A 31 27.85 -18.67 4.22
CA ILE A 31 27.07 -19.63 5.03
C ILE A 31 27.62 -21.02 4.73
N LYS A 32 28.74 -21.29 5.38
CA LYS A 32 29.41 -22.58 5.48
C LYS A 32 28.58 -23.51 6.35
N GLY A 33 27.97 -24.52 5.72
CA GLY A 33 27.61 -25.76 6.40
C GLY A 33 26.18 -25.82 6.96
N MET A 34 25.23 -26.16 6.10
CA MET A 34 24.11 -27.02 6.51
C MET A 34 23.96 -28.17 5.51
N ARG A 35 24.93 -29.08 5.60
CA ARG A 35 24.82 -30.45 5.13
C ARG A 35 24.19 -31.25 6.27
N GLY A 36 22.87 -31.20 6.37
CA GLY A 36 22.08 -31.92 7.37
C GLY A 36 20.91 -32.60 6.69
N GLY A 37 21.06 -33.89 6.40
CA GLY A 37 19.99 -34.70 5.85
C GLY A 37 18.77 -34.68 6.77
N MET A 38 17.60 -34.48 6.17
CA MET A 38 16.34 -34.91 6.78
C MET A 38 15.94 -36.24 6.13
N PRO A 39 16.21 -37.38 6.79
CA PRO A 39 15.60 -38.65 6.45
C PRO A 39 14.18 -38.71 7.01
N GLY A 40 13.21 -39.11 6.19
CA GLY A 40 11.96 -39.69 6.68
C GLY A 40 10.73 -38.79 6.69
N LEU A 41 10.34 -38.24 5.54
CA LEU A 41 8.93 -37.89 5.32
C LEU A 41 8.19 -39.14 4.81
N PRO A 42 7.19 -39.66 5.56
CA PRO A 42 6.49 -40.88 5.21
C PRO A 42 5.73 -40.72 3.88
N GLN A 43 5.90 -41.73 3.05
CA GLN A 43 5.15 -42.00 1.84
C GLN A 43 3.65 -41.99 2.18
N LEU A 44 2.91 -40.99 1.71
CA LEU A 44 1.44 -40.98 1.75
C LEU A 44 0.92 -41.96 0.69
N SER A 45 1.01 -43.23 1.07
CA SER A 45 0.40 -44.38 0.40
C SER A 45 -1.09 -44.39 0.73
N GLY A 46 -1.93 -44.20 -0.28
CA GLY A 46 -3.35 -44.60 -0.24
C GLY A 46 -4.34 -43.50 0.10
N MET A 47 -4.84 -42.79 -0.92
CA MET A 47 -6.24 -42.40 -0.93
C MET A 47 -7.02 -43.35 -1.85
N PRO A 48 -7.92 -44.17 -1.30
CA PRO A 48 -8.80 -45.08 -2.04
C PRO A 48 -9.74 -44.30 -2.97
N GLY A 49 -10.03 -44.91 -4.13
CA GLY A 49 -10.90 -44.37 -5.15
C GLY A 49 -12.27 -43.92 -4.62
N MET A 50 -12.67 -42.71 -5.02
CA MET A 50 -14.07 -42.32 -4.91
C MET A 50 -14.88 -43.07 -5.98
N PRO A 51 -15.97 -43.76 -5.58
CA PRO A 51 -16.85 -44.49 -6.49
C PRO A 51 -17.61 -43.54 -7.41
N GLY A 52 -17.84 -44.00 -8.63
CA GLY A 52 -18.73 -43.37 -9.59
C GLY A 52 -20.12 -43.14 -9.01
N GLY A 53 -20.45 -41.87 -8.80
CA GLY A 53 -21.82 -41.40 -8.63
C GLY A 53 -22.30 -40.85 -9.98
N GLY A 54 -23.07 -41.65 -10.69
CA GLY A 54 -23.81 -41.17 -11.86
C GLY A 54 -24.75 -40.04 -11.44
N MET A 55 -24.77 -38.97 -12.23
CA MET A 55 -25.92 -38.07 -12.25
C MET A 55 -26.63 -38.14 -13.60
N PRO A 56 -27.98 -38.16 -13.59
CA PRO A 56 -28.81 -38.62 -14.69
C PRO A 56 -29.35 -37.43 -15.50
N GLY A 57 -29.66 -37.70 -16.77
CA GLY A 57 -30.74 -37.03 -17.47
C GLY A 57 -30.55 -35.55 -17.79
N MET A 58 -29.82 -35.27 -18.88
CA MET A 58 -30.10 -34.08 -19.67
C MET A 58 -30.81 -34.51 -20.96
N SER A 59 -32.12 -34.67 -20.81
CA SER A 59 -33.10 -34.88 -21.86
C SER A 59 -33.29 -33.59 -22.65
N GLY A 60 -33.13 -33.67 -23.98
CA GLY A 60 -33.82 -32.80 -24.92
C GLY A 60 -33.07 -31.55 -25.37
N LEU A 61 -32.23 -31.70 -26.39
CA LEU A 61 -32.06 -30.66 -27.41
C LEU A 61 -32.28 -31.27 -28.80
N PRO A 62 -33.07 -30.60 -29.67
CA PRO A 62 -33.49 -31.15 -30.95
C PRO A 62 -32.32 -31.19 -31.95
N MET A 63 -32.24 -32.31 -32.66
CA MET A 63 -31.39 -32.51 -33.82
C MET A 63 -31.84 -31.57 -34.95
N ALA A 64 -31.11 -30.47 -35.14
CA ALA A 64 -31.18 -29.68 -36.36
C ALA A 64 -30.29 -30.33 -37.43
N GLN A 65 -30.91 -31.09 -38.32
CA GLN A 65 -30.34 -31.50 -39.60
C GLN A 65 -30.15 -30.27 -40.50
N GLY A 66 -28.94 -30.08 -41.05
CA GLY A 66 -28.81 -29.38 -42.32
C GLY A 66 -27.54 -28.56 -42.56
N ILE A 67 -26.61 -29.16 -43.32
CA ILE A 67 -25.84 -28.55 -44.42
C ILE A 67 -24.77 -27.48 -44.05
N SER A 68 -23.50 -27.88 -44.09
CA SER A 68 -22.53 -27.45 -45.14
C SER A 68 -21.15 -28.10 -44.96
N PRO A 69 -20.45 -28.46 -46.06
CA PRO A 69 -19.13 -29.07 -46.03
C PRO A 69 -18.01 -28.02 -45.98
N ALA A 70 -16.97 -28.34 -45.20
CA ALA A 70 -15.55 -28.01 -45.39
C ALA A 70 -15.18 -26.65 -46.00
N THR A 71 -14.65 -25.75 -45.16
CA THR A 71 -13.63 -24.78 -45.57
C THR A 71 -12.58 -24.62 -44.46
N GLY A 72 -11.51 -25.42 -44.58
CA GLY A 72 -10.13 -25.12 -44.23
C GLY A 72 -9.80 -24.31 -42.96
N MET A 73 -10.21 -24.75 -41.78
CA MET A 73 -9.51 -24.34 -40.55
C MET A 73 -8.26 -25.21 -40.39
N PRO A 74 -7.06 -24.64 -40.20
CA PRO A 74 -5.84 -25.41 -39.99
C PRO A 74 -5.96 -26.22 -38.69
N ALA A 75 -6.15 -27.53 -38.84
CA ALA A 75 -6.35 -28.51 -37.77
C ALA A 75 -5.05 -28.92 -37.06
N ASN A 76 -4.13 -27.97 -36.84
CA ASN A 76 -2.89 -28.16 -36.10
C ASN A 76 -2.63 -26.94 -35.20
N LEU A 77 -3.66 -26.50 -34.47
CA LEU A 77 -3.42 -25.75 -33.24
C LEU A 77 -2.94 -26.77 -32.22
N ASP A 78 -1.64 -26.71 -31.94
CA ASP A 78 -0.96 -27.60 -30.99
C ASP A 78 -1.77 -27.69 -29.70
N ASN A 79 -2.08 -28.92 -29.26
CA ASN A 79 -2.80 -29.22 -28.01
C ASN A 79 -2.20 -28.48 -26.80
N GLU A 80 -0.92 -28.14 -26.87
CA GLU A 80 -0.18 -27.37 -25.88
C GLU A 80 -0.62 -25.91 -25.79
N ALA A 81 -0.94 -25.25 -26.92
CA ALA A 81 -1.43 -23.87 -26.94
C ALA A 81 -2.82 -23.76 -26.31
N LEU A 82 -3.68 -24.76 -26.51
CA LEU A 82 -5.01 -24.82 -25.89
C LEU A 82 -4.91 -25.01 -24.37
N ALA A 83 -3.97 -25.83 -23.90
CA ALA A 83 -3.70 -26.03 -22.48
C ALA A 83 -3.20 -24.75 -21.81
N GLN A 84 -2.28 -24.02 -22.46
CA GLN A 84 -1.79 -22.72 -21.97
C GLN A 84 -2.90 -21.67 -21.88
N MET A 85 -3.78 -21.58 -22.89
CA MET A 85 -4.90 -20.63 -22.88
C MET A 85 -5.88 -20.91 -21.74
N ARG A 86 -6.20 -22.19 -21.48
CA ARG A 86 -7.07 -22.55 -20.34
C ARG A 86 -6.44 -22.20 -18.99
N PHE A 87 -5.13 -22.42 -18.84
CA PHE A 87 -4.44 -22.07 -17.62
C PHE A 87 -4.48 -20.55 -17.36
N GLN A 88 -4.27 -19.74 -18.40
CA GLN A 88 -4.40 -18.28 -18.29
C GLN A 88 -5.82 -17.84 -17.92
N GLN A 89 -6.86 -18.46 -18.49
CA GLN A 89 -8.25 -18.15 -18.13
C GLN A 89 -8.54 -18.46 -16.66
N VAL A 90 -8.15 -19.63 -16.18
CA VAL A 90 -8.35 -20.02 -14.77
C VAL A 90 -7.57 -19.11 -13.82
N ALA A 91 -6.35 -18.70 -14.19
CA ALA A 91 -5.56 -17.74 -13.41
C ALA A 91 -6.25 -16.38 -13.32
N ALA A 92 -6.74 -15.85 -14.45
CA ALA A 92 -7.46 -14.58 -14.49
C ALA A 92 -8.81 -14.62 -13.72
N GLU A 93 -9.55 -15.73 -13.80
CA GLU A 93 -10.77 -15.94 -13.03
C GLU A 93 -10.49 -16.00 -11.53
N TYR A 94 -9.38 -16.62 -11.12
CA TYR A 94 -8.97 -16.67 -9.72
C TYR A 94 -8.63 -15.28 -9.18
N GLU A 95 -7.89 -14.46 -9.96
CA GLU A 95 -7.63 -13.07 -9.61
C GLU A 95 -8.94 -12.26 -9.50
N GLN A 96 -9.85 -12.39 -10.45
CA GLN A 96 -11.15 -11.71 -10.38
C GLN A 96 -11.99 -12.16 -9.19
N GLN A 97 -12.00 -13.46 -8.87
CA GLN A 97 -12.73 -13.98 -7.71
C GLN A 97 -12.13 -13.48 -6.39
N LYS A 98 -10.80 -13.32 -6.30
CA LYS A 98 -10.14 -12.78 -5.11
C LYS A 98 -10.58 -11.34 -4.81
N HIS A 99 -10.87 -10.55 -5.85
CA HIS A 99 -11.34 -9.17 -5.74
C HIS A 99 -12.86 -9.03 -5.76
N ALA A 100 -13.62 -10.12 -5.93
CA ALA A 100 -15.06 -10.07 -6.01
C ALA A 100 -15.68 -9.56 -4.70
N GLY A 101 -16.24 -8.35 -4.74
CA GLY A 101 -16.93 -7.72 -3.61
C GLY A 101 -16.05 -6.87 -2.69
N ILE A 102 -14.78 -6.66 -3.02
CA ILE A 102 -13.88 -5.71 -2.34
C ILE A 102 -13.91 -4.38 -3.12
N ALA A 103 -13.94 -3.26 -2.40
CA ALA A 103 -13.86 -1.95 -3.03
C ALA A 103 -12.53 -1.78 -3.81
N PRO A 104 -12.54 -1.17 -5.01
CA PRO A 104 -11.36 -1.08 -5.86
C PRO A 104 -10.19 -0.36 -5.18
N GLU A 105 -10.46 0.66 -4.36
CA GLU A 105 -9.45 1.41 -3.61
C GLU A 105 -8.76 0.54 -2.55
N ILE A 106 -9.51 -0.40 -1.94
CA ILE A 106 -8.98 -1.35 -0.96
C ILE A 106 -8.16 -2.42 -1.66
N ALA A 107 -8.61 -2.90 -2.83
CA ALA A 107 -7.85 -3.83 -3.66
C ALA A 107 -6.51 -3.24 -4.08
N GLU A 108 -6.50 -1.98 -4.53
CA GLU A 108 -5.29 -1.25 -4.93
C GLU A 108 -4.32 -1.07 -3.76
N LEU A 109 -4.81 -0.62 -2.59
CA LEU A 109 -3.99 -0.51 -1.37
C LEU A 109 -3.38 -1.86 -0.97
N SER A 110 -4.17 -2.93 -1.07
CA SER A 110 -3.71 -4.28 -0.76
C SER A 110 -2.65 -4.80 -1.70
N GLU A 111 -2.79 -4.57 -2.99
CA GLU A 111 -1.78 -4.96 -3.97
C GLU A 111 -0.51 -4.14 -3.80
N TYR A 112 -0.63 -2.81 -3.66
CA TYR A 112 0.49 -1.89 -3.55
C TYR A 112 1.37 -2.18 -2.32
N HIS A 113 0.76 -2.44 -1.16
CA HIS A 113 1.49 -2.74 0.08
C HIS A 113 1.72 -4.25 0.32
N GLY A 114 1.28 -5.12 -0.59
CA GLY A 114 1.43 -6.57 -0.44
C GLY A 114 0.67 -7.14 0.77
N LEU A 115 -0.54 -6.64 1.01
CA LEU A 115 -1.39 -7.10 2.11
C LEU A 115 -1.91 -8.51 1.86
N ASP A 116 -1.96 -9.31 2.92
CA ASP A 116 -2.56 -10.63 2.86
C ASP A 116 -4.09 -10.56 2.68
N GLU A 117 -4.67 -11.65 2.17
CA GLU A 117 -6.10 -11.73 1.88
C GLU A 117 -6.97 -11.54 3.14
N ARG A 118 -6.48 -12.00 4.30
CA ARG A 118 -7.19 -11.86 5.57
C ARG A 118 -7.21 -10.40 6.02
N ALA A 119 -6.10 -9.68 5.91
CA ALA A 119 -6.02 -8.25 6.18
C ALA A 119 -6.91 -7.43 5.25
N THR A 120 -6.89 -7.76 3.95
CA THR A 120 -7.72 -7.11 2.93
C THR A 120 -9.21 -7.24 3.22
N LYS A 121 -9.68 -8.47 3.49
CA LYS A 121 -11.09 -8.73 3.85
C LYS A 121 -11.48 -8.03 5.15
N ALA A 122 -10.59 -8.01 6.15
CA ALA A 122 -10.85 -7.34 7.41
C ALA A 122 -10.97 -5.82 7.25
N LEU A 123 -10.18 -5.22 6.35
CA LEU A 123 -10.26 -3.81 6.01
C LEU A 123 -11.56 -3.48 5.27
N ASP A 124 -11.92 -4.27 4.25
CA ASP A 124 -13.17 -4.09 3.50
C ASP A 124 -14.41 -4.11 4.40
N GLU A 125 -14.50 -5.08 5.31
CA GLU A 125 -15.60 -5.17 6.27
C GLU A 125 -15.65 -4.00 7.26
N GLU A 126 -14.50 -3.45 7.65
CA GLU A 126 -14.47 -2.28 8.55
C GLU A 126 -14.85 -0.99 7.80
N MET A 127 -14.37 -0.83 6.58
CA MET A 127 -14.68 0.34 5.75
C MET A 127 -16.15 0.40 5.32
N LYS A 128 -16.82 -0.75 5.15
CA LYS A 128 -18.28 -0.80 4.92
C LYS A 128 -19.08 -0.17 6.06
N LYS A 129 -18.56 -0.16 7.29
CA LYS A 129 -19.21 0.48 8.46
C LYS A 129 -18.93 1.98 8.51
N ARG A 130 -17.76 2.41 8.02
CA ARG A 130 -17.24 3.78 8.11
C ARG A 130 -17.41 4.58 6.81
N LYS A 131 -18.52 4.39 6.09
CA LYS A 131 -18.76 5.03 4.78
C LYS A 131 -18.65 6.56 4.79
N ALA A 132 -18.97 7.20 5.93
CA ALA A 132 -18.90 8.66 6.05
C ALA A 132 -17.46 9.20 6.11
N THR A 133 -16.49 8.40 6.56
CA THR A 133 -15.08 8.78 6.67
C THR A 133 -14.18 7.96 5.76
N PHE A 134 -14.76 7.27 4.77
CA PHE A 134 -14.06 6.31 3.93
C PHE A 134 -12.82 6.92 3.26
N ASP A 135 -12.97 8.04 2.55
CA ASP A 135 -11.86 8.67 1.81
C ASP A 135 -10.73 9.13 2.73
N ALA A 136 -11.09 9.74 3.86
CA ALA A 136 -10.13 10.26 4.83
C ALA A 136 -9.41 9.14 5.59
N ASP A 137 -10.11 8.06 5.90
CA ASP A 137 -9.54 6.88 6.53
C ASP A 137 -8.63 6.14 5.52
N MET A 138 -9.03 6.03 4.24
CA MET A 138 -8.21 5.43 3.20
C MET A 138 -6.90 6.19 2.96
N GLN A 139 -6.98 7.52 2.86
CA GLN A 139 -5.79 8.34 2.69
C GLN A 139 -4.85 8.23 3.90
N ALA A 140 -5.39 8.19 5.12
CA ALA A 140 -4.61 7.97 6.33
C ALA A 140 -3.91 6.60 6.34
N LEU A 141 -4.60 5.55 5.89
CA LEU A 141 -4.02 4.22 5.77
C LEU A 141 -2.91 4.17 4.73
N TRP A 142 -3.10 4.78 3.56
CA TRP A 142 -2.07 4.83 2.51
C TRP A 142 -0.76 5.43 3.03
N ILE A 143 -0.86 6.60 3.67
CA ILE A 143 0.29 7.29 4.25
C ILE A 143 0.88 6.53 5.45
N GLY A 144 0.02 5.93 6.27
CA GLY A 144 0.43 5.20 7.47
C GLY A 144 1.17 3.90 7.16
N LEU A 145 0.79 3.22 6.06
CA LEU A 145 1.44 1.99 5.60
C LEU A 145 2.70 2.25 4.79
N GLU A 146 2.86 3.45 4.22
CA GLU A 146 4.05 3.85 3.48
C GLU A 146 5.31 3.85 4.38
N GLY A 147 6.22 2.91 4.11
CA GLY A 147 7.46 2.72 4.86
C GLY A 147 7.35 1.83 6.10
N ALA A 148 6.20 1.16 6.32
CA ALA A 148 6.07 0.16 7.37
C ALA A 148 6.85 -1.12 7.00
N SER A 149 7.62 -1.68 7.95
CA SER A 149 8.35 -2.94 7.73
C SER A 149 7.42 -4.16 7.62
N ASN A 150 6.23 -4.08 8.21
CA ASN A 150 5.18 -5.09 8.14
C ASN A 150 3.80 -4.40 7.98
N PRO A 151 3.37 -4.09 6.74
CA PRO A 151 2.16 -3.33 6.48
C PRO A 151 0.89 -4.06 6.94
N SER A 152 0.80 -5.38 6.74
CA SER A 152 -0.33 -6.19 7.25
C SER A 152 -0.48 -6.10 8.78
N GLY A 153 0.62 -6.23 9.51
CA GLY A 153 0.60 -6.14 10.98
C GLY A 153 0.19 -4.74 11.48
N LEU A 154 0.71 -3.70 10.83
CA LEU A 154 0.34 -2.31 11.16
C LEU A 154 -1.14 -2.05 10.83
N LEU A 155 -1.63 -2.52 9.68
CA LEU A 155 -3.03 -2.41 9.29
C LEU A 155 -3.95 -3.06 10.33
N MET A 156 -3.64 -4.28 10.78
CA MET A 156 -4.43 -4.96 11.81
C MET A 156 -4.52 -4.15 13.12
N THR A 157 -3.45 -3.45 13.47
CA THR A 157 -3.45 -2.53 14.62
C THR A 157 -4.38 -1.34 14.38
N LYS A 158 -4.30 -0.70 13.19
CA LYS A 158 -5.20 0.40 12.84
C LYS A 158 -6.66 -0.03 12.75
N LEU A 159 -6.96 -1.24 12.25
CA LEU A 159 -8.31 -1.82 12.28
C LEU A 159 -8.83 -2.03 13.69
N LYS A 160 -7.96 -2.44 14.63
CA LYS A 160 -8.32 -2.51 16.05
C LYS A 160 -8.66 -1.13 16.59
N ASP A 161 -7.86 -0.11 16.30
CA ASP A 161 -8.13 1.28 16.70
C ASP A 161 -9.44 1.79 16.09
N MET A 162 -9.76 1.40 14.84
CA MET A 162 -11.04 1.74 14.18
C MET A 162 -12.24 1.17 14.92
N ARG A 163 -12.16 -0.10 15.34
CA ARG A 163 -13.21 -0.78 16.10
C ARG A 163 -13.41 -0.20 17.50
N LEU A 164 -12.34 0.31 18.10
CA LEU A 164 -12.37 1.00 19.39
C LEU A 164 -12.79 2.47 19.26
N GLY A 165 -13.00 2.98 18.05
CA GLY A 165 -13.30 4.40 17.81
C GLY A 165 -12.11 5.34 18.08
N GLN A 166 -10.91 4.79 18.24
CA GLN A 166 -9.68 5.55 18.48
C GLN A 166 -9.01 5.97 17.16
N PHE A 167 -9.31 5.29 16.05
CA PHE A 167 -8.79 5.68 14.75
C PHE A 167 -9.45 6.96 14.25
N ARG A 168 -8.62 7.99 14.16
CA ARG A 168 -9.01 9.38 13.90
C ARG A 168 -8.86 9.82 12.43
N GLY A 169 -8.36 8.94 11.55
CA GLY A 169 -8.16 9.24 10.13
C GLY A 169 -7.32 10.51 9.89
N MET A 170 -7.34 11.04 8.67
CA MET A 170 -6.76 12.37 8.39
C MET A 170 -7.65 13.52 8.88
N SER A 171 -8.96 13.28 9.02
CA SER A 171 -9.93 14.35 9.34
C SER A 171 -9.85 14.85 10.78
N ALA A 172 -9.28 14.08 11.71
CA ALA A 172 -9.07 14.53 13.08
C ALA A 172 -7.63 14.98 13.37
N LEU A 173 -6.85 15.29 12.32
CA LEU A 173 -5.72 16.21 12.50
C LEU A 173 -6.29 17.54 13.01
N ASP A 174 -5.88 17.96 14.20
CA ASP A 174 -6.28 19.24 14.78
C ASP A 174 -6.10 20.37 13.76
N ASN A 175 -7.07 21.29 13.71
CA ASN A 175 -7.01 22.45 12.81
C ASN A 175 -5.66 23.17 12.91
N LYS A 176 -5.10 23.24 14.13
CA LYS A 176 -3.76 23.80 14.39
C LYS A 176 -2.65 23.06 13.63
N VAL A 177 -2.66 21.72 13.62
CA VAL A 177 -1.66 20.91 12.91
C VAL A 177 -1.83 21.07 11.40
N GLN A 178 -3.06 21.16 10.90
CA GLN A 178 -3.32 21.41 9.48
C GLN A 178 -2.85 22.80 9.04
N GLU A 179 -3.14 23.84 9.82
CA GLU A 179 -2.66 25.20 9.57
C GLU A 179 -1.14 25.26 9.61
N PHE A 180 -0.51 24.56 10.57
CA PHE A 180 0.93 24.46 10.68
C PHE A 180 1.55 23.76 9.47
N ALA A 181 0.98 22.64 9.02
CA ALA A 181 1.42 21.94 7.82
C ALA A 181 1.28 22.82 6.57
N LYS A 182 0.18 23.56 6.42
CA LYS A 182 -0.02 24.52 5.32
C LYS A 182 1.01 25.66 5.39
N LYS A 183 1.24 26.24 6.57
CA LYS A 183 2.20 27.35 6.78
C LYS A 183 3.60 26.98 6.33
N TYR A 184 4.06 25.78 6.68
CA TYR A 184 5.42 25.31 6.38
C TYR A 184 5.51 24.42 5.14
N ARG A 185 4.41 24.29 4.38
CA ARG A 185 4.31 23.42 3.18
C ARG A 185 4.80 22.00 3.44
N LEU A 186 4.41 21.45 4.59
CA LEU A 186 4.71 20.06 4.92
C LEU A 186 3.95 19.14 3.97
N ASP A 187 4.60 18.06 3.57
CA ASP A 187 3.93 16.98 2.87
C ASP A 187 2.92 16.29 3.80
N ALA A 188 1.98 15.56 3.19
CA ALA A 188 0.90 14.92 3.92
C ALA A 188 1.41 13.88 4.94
N GLN A 189 2.52 13.20 4.65
CA GLN A 189 3.11 12.22 5.55
C GLN A 189 3.69 12.89 6.80
N ALA A 190 4.44 13.97 6.62
CA ALA A 190 4.98 14.75 7.73
C ALA A 190 3.86 15.34 8.61
N ALA A 191 2.77 15.82 8.01
CA ALA A 191 1.62 16.37 8.74
C ALA A 191 0.91 15.32 9.61
N VAL A 192 0.64 14.13 9.06
CA VAL A 192 0.02 13.02 9.81
C VAL A 192 0.93 12.59 10.97
N LYS A 193 2.22 12.40 10.70
CA LYS A 193 3.19 11.99 11.72
C LYS A 193 3.36 13.06 12.81
N LEU A 194 3.27 14.34 12.47
CA LEU A 194 3.27 15.43 13.45
C LEU A 194 2.09 15.30 14.42
N GLY A 195 0.87 15.13 13.89
CA GLY A 195 -0.33 14.94 14.72
C GLY A 195 -0.20 13.74 15.67
N GLU A 196 0.23 12.57 15.16
CA GLU A 196 0.39 11.36 15.97
C GLU A 196 1.42 11.51 17.10
N VAL A 197 2.48 12.31 16.87
CA VAL A 197 3.53 12.53 17.87
C VAL A 197 3.07 13.53 18.92
N LEU A 198 2.42 14.61 18.51
CA LEU A 198 1.92 15.65 19.42
C LEU A 198 0.81 15.14 20.35
N ASP A 199 -0.02 14.19 19.90
CA ASP A 199 -1.09 13.59 20.71
C ASP A 199 -0.55 12.83 21.95
N LYS A 200 0.74 12.47 21.94
CA LYS A 200 1.42 11.78 23.07
C LYS A 200 2.22 12.72 23.96
N ARG A 201 2.21 14.03 23.70
CA ARG A 201 3.02 15.02 24.42
C ARG A 201 2.17 15.76 25.44
N ASP A 202 2.79 16.12 26.56
CA ASP A 202 2.14 16.89 27.62
C ASP A 202 1.82 18.33 27.18
N ASP A 203 2.67 18.91 26.32
CA ASP A 203 2.51 20.28 25.80
C ASP A 203 2.77 20.34 24.28
N PRO A 204 1.77 19.97 23.47
CA PRO A 204 1.89 19.95 22.01
C PRO A 204 2.06 21.35 21.41
N GLU A 205 1.52 22.39 22.05
CA GLU A 205 1.63 23.76 21.55
C GLU A 205 3.05 24.30 21.68
N ALA A 206 3.69 24.10 22.84
CA ALA A 206 5.08 24.53 23.03
C ALA A 206 6.04 23.83 22.06
N ASP A 207 5.82 22.54 21.79
CA ASP A 207 6.63 21.80 20.81
C ASP A 207 6.37 22.29 19.39
N MET A 208 5.13 22.57 18.99
CA MET A 208 4.82 23.16 17.68
C MET A 208 5.53 24.50 17.48
N VAL A 209 5.56 25.37 18.50
CA VAL A 209 6.26 26.66 18.42
C VAL A 209 7.76 26.46 18.19
N LYS A 210 8.39 25.52 18.91
CA LYS A 210 9.81 25.22 18.77
C LYS A 210 10.13 24.64 17.39
N ILE A 211 9.33 23.68 16.93
CA ILE A 211 9.47 23.11 15.58
C ILE A 211 9.33 24.21 14.52
N GLY A 212 8.35 25.11 14.68
CA GLY A 212 8.15 26.24 13.77
C GLY A 212 9.41 27.08 13.59
N LYS A 213 10.13 27.40 14.67
CA LYS A 213 11.40 28.13 14.61
C LYS A 213 12.50 27.41 13.81
N HIS A 214 12.53 26.09 13.83
CA HIS A 214 13.46 25.28 13.01
C HIS A 214 13.08 25.31 11.53
N LEU A 215 11.78 25.17 11.25
CA LEU A 215 11.28 25.13 9.87
C LEU A 215 11.41 26.48 9.16
N GLU A 216 11.26 27.60 9.88
CA GLU A 216 11.46 28.96 9.32
C GLU A 216 12.87 29.18 8.78
N ARG A 217 13.86 28.41 9.25
CA ARG A 217 15.26 28.54 8.83
C ARG A 217 15.68 27.47 7.82
N SER A 218 14.78 26.53 7.48
CA SER A 218 15.11 25.39 6.63
C SER A 218 14.52 25.55 5.23
N ASN A 219 15.35 25.28 4.22
CA ASN A 219 14.89 25.17 2.82
C ASN A 219 14.27 23.80 2.51
N LYS A 220 14.30 22.86 3.47
CA LYS A 220 13.72 21.51 3.37
C LYS A 220 12.92 21.19 4.63
N PRO A 221 11.76 21.85 4.84
CA PRO A 221 10.99 21.75 6.07
C PRO A 221 10.52 20.33 6.35
N SER A 222 10.05 19.59 5.34
CA SER A 222 9.63 18.20 5.48
C SER A 222 10.74 17.27 5.98
N SER A 223 11.94 17.33 5.39
CA SER A 223 13.05 16.46 5.81
C SER A 223 13.52 16.78 7.23
N LEU A 224 13.61 18.07 7.58
CA LEU A 224 13.97 18.49 8.93
C LEU A 224 12.91 18.08 9.95
N MET A 225 11.62 18.25 9.62
CA MET A 225 10.50 17.80 10.43
C MET A 225 10.63 16.31 10.76
N MET A 226 10.90 15.47 9.76
CA MET A 226 11.01 14.02 9.96
C MET A 226 12.14 13.61 10.91
N MET A 227 13.27 14.36 10.91
CA MET A 227 14.32 14.15 11.92
C MET A 227 13.86 14.57 13.32
N LEU A 228 13.20 15.73 13.45
CA LEU A 228 12.70 16.23 14.73
C LEU A 228 11.61 15.33 15.32
N LEU A 229 10.72 14.79 14.48
CA LEU A 229 9.69 13.85 14.90
C LEU A 229 10.27 12.54 15.45
N ARG A 230 11.42 12.10 14.95
CA ARG A 230 12.13 10.94 15.51
C ARG A 230 12.58 11.21 16.95
N ASP A 231 13.23 12.34 17.20
CA ASP A 231 13.67 12.72 18.55
C ASP A 231 12.48 12.93 19.51
N LEU A 232 11.38 13.53 19.03
CA LEU A 232 10.16 13.69 19.80
C LEU A 232 9.50 12.36 20.17
N ARG A 233 9.50 11.36 19.27
CA ARG A 233 9.01 10.01 19.55
C ARG A 233 9.81 9.30 20.63
N GLU A 234 11.11 9.58 20.70
CA GLU A 234 12.01 9.08 21.76
C GLU A 234 11.84 9.85 23.08
N GLY A 235 10.91 10.82 23.15
CA GLY A 235 10.62 11.64 24.33
C GLY A 235 11.61 12.78 24.54
N LYS A 236 12.57 12.99 23.63
CA LYS A 236 13.55 14.08 23.76
C LYS A 236 12.89 15.43 23.55
N PRO A 237 13.30 16.48 24.29
CA PRO A 237 12.81 17.82 24.05
C PRO A 237 13.31 18.35 22.70
N VAL A 238 12.48 19.15 22.03
CA VAL A 238 12.92 19.90 20.84
C VAL A 238 14.00 20.88 21.27
N LYS A 239 15.24 20.66 20.81
CA LYS A 239 16.37 21.57 21.05
C LYS A 239 16.10 22.94 20.43
N GLU A 240 16.75 23.99 20.89
CA GLU A 240 16.68 25.29 20.22
C GLU A 240 17.46 25.28 18.90
N PRO A 241 17.05 26.07 17.89
CA PRO A 241 17.74 26.11 16.60
C PRO A 241 19.12 26.75 16.72
N GLU A 242 20.17 25.94 16.53
CA GLU A 242 21.59 26.35 16.62
C GLU A 242 22.10 27.15 15.41
N PHE A 243 21.41 27.09 14.27
CA PHE A 243 21.84 27.75 13.03
C PHE A 243 21.16 29.11 12.81
N ALA A 244 21.92 30.09 12.34
CA ALA A 244 21.42 31.42 11.95
C ALA A 244 20.41 31.33 10.80
N ALA A 245 19.49 32.30 10.72
CA ALA A 245 18.44 32.32 9.68
C ALA A 245 19.06 32.28 8.27
N ALA A 246 18.58 31.37 7.43
CA ALA A 246 18.90 31.38 6.01
C ALA A 246 18.26 32.64 5.39
N ILE A 247 19.12 33.61 5.04
CA ILE A 247 18.74 34.85 4.32
C ILE A 247 18.70 34.54 2.84
#